data_AF-A0A836ZR77-F1
#
_entry.id   AF-A0A836ZR77-F1
#
_cell.length_a   1.000
_cell.length_b   1.000
_cell.length_c   1.000
_cell.angle_alpha   90.00
_cell.angle_beta   90.00
_cell.angle_gamma   90.00
#
_symmetry.space_group_name_H-M   'P 1'
#
loop_
_entity.id
_entity.type
_entity.pdbx_description
1 polymer ?
#
loop_
_entity_poly.entity_id
_entity_poly.type
_entity_poly.pdbx_seq_one_letter_code
_entity_poly.pdbx_strand_id
1 'polypeptide(L)' 'VITGDLVFFGSGGSVTHVGIYVGEGRFVHAPTTGGTVRLDFLDGAYWRDHYSGSKRVLH' A
#
# COMPACT_ATOMS: atom_id res chain seq x y z
N VAL A 1 -1.44 -7.54 -8.24
CA VAL A 1 -0.24 -6.79 -7.82
C VAL A 1 0.97 -7.70 -7.92
N ILE A 2 2.14 -7.19 -8.33
CA ILE A 2 3.41 -7.92 -8.24
C ILE A 2 4.47 -7.04 -7.56
N THR A 3 5.57 -7.67 -7.13
CA THR A 3 6.69 -6.98 -6.48
C THR A 3 7.16 -5.78 -7.30
N GLY A 4 7.23 -4.62 -6.65
CA GLY A 4 7.60 -3.33 -7.27
C GLY A 4 6.42 -2.48 -7.73
N ASP A 5 5.19 -2.99 -7.71
CA ASP A 5 4.00 -2.15 -7.95
C ASP A 5 3.78 -1.18 -6.78
N LEU A 6 3.35 0.04 -7.10
CA LEU A 6 2.76 0.93 -6.11
C LEU A 6 1.35 0.42 -5.77
N VAL A 7 1.04 0.37 -4.49
CA VAL A 7 -0.29 0.05 -3.95
C VAL A 7 -0.88 1.28 -3.30
N PHE A 8 -2.15 1.56 -3.58
CA PHE A 8 -2.83 2.79 -3.18
C PHE A 8 -3.96 2.47 -2.21
N PHE A 9 -4.11 3.33 -1.20
CA PHE A 9 -5.15 3.20 -0.20
C PHE A 9 -5.88 4.53 0.01
N GLY A 10 -7.15 4.44 0.38
CA GLY A 10 -8.04 5.59 0.42
C GLY A 10 -9.46 5.24 0.86
N SER A 11 -10.30 6.26 0.98
CA SER A 11 -11.72 6.13 1.29
C SER A 11 -12.50 7.22 0.56
N GLY A 12 -13.80 7.01 0.34
CA GLY A 12 -14.66 8.00 -0.33
C GLY A 12 -14.19 8.38 -1.75
N GLY A 13 -13.55 7.46 -2.47
CA GLY A 13 -13.05 7.70 -3.83
C GLY A 13 -11.76 8.51 -3.92
N SER A 14 -11.13 8.86 -2.78
CA SER A 14 -9.87 9.60 -2.74
C SER A 14 -8.74 8.74 -2.20
N VAL A 15 -7.62 8.72 -2.92
CA VAL A 15 -6.38 8.08 -2.46
C VAL A 15 -5.68 8.99 -1.47
N THR A 16 -5.39 8.47 -0.28
CA THR A 16 -4.75 9.21 0.82
C THR A 16 -3.42 8.61 1.25
N HIS A 17 -3.12 7.37 0.83
CA HIS A 17 -1.90 6.67 1.22
C HIS A 17 -1.34 5.82 0.07
N VAL A 18 -0.03 5.59 0.08
CA VAL A 18 0.68 4.76 -0.90
C VAL A 18 1.76 3.90 -0.23
N GLY A 19 2.01 2.73 -0.79
CA GLY A 19 3.13 1.87 -0.45
C GLY A 19 3.71 1.16 -1.66
N ILE A 20 4.82 0.45 -1.47
CA ILE A 20 5.46 -0.37 -2.50
C ILE A 20 5.23 -1.83 -2.13
N TYR A 21 4.61 -2.59 -3.04
CA TYR A 21 4.40 -4.02 -2.81
C TYR A 21 5.72 -4.78 -2.93
N VAL A 22 6.02 -5.63 -1.95
CA VAL A 22 7.31 -6.34 -1.83
C VAL A 22 7.19 -7.86 -2.01
N GLY A 23 5.98 -8.36 -2.31
CA GLY A 23 5.72 -9.80 -2.46
C GLY A 23 5.03 -10.41 -1.25
N GLU A 24 4.54 -11.65 -1.43
CA GLU A 24 3.92 -12.45 -0.35
C GLU A 24 2.77 -11.73 0.37
N GLY A 25 1.97 -10.94 -0.36
CA GLY A 25 0.87 -10.18 0.22
C GLY A 25 1.30 -8.97 1.06
N ARG A 26 2.59 -8.61 1.10
CA ARG A 26 3.14 -7.52 1.91
C ARG A 26 3.55 -6.30 1.11
N PHE A 27 3.55 -5.16 1.76
CA PHE A 27 4.02 -3.90 1.21
C PHE A 27 4.79 -3.09 2.26
N VAL A 28 5.72 -2.25 1.79
CA VAL A 28 6.47 -1.30 2.62
C VAL A 28 5.89 0.11 2.46
N HIS A 29 5.78 0.85 3.56
CA HIS A 29 5.21 2.19 3.57
C HIS A 29 5.62 2.98 4.83
N ALA A 30 5.38 4.30 4.80
CA ALA A 30 5.53 5.19 5.95
C ALA A 30 4.13 5.66 6.43
N PRO A 31 3.52 5.00 7.44
CA PRO A 31 2.09 5.11 7.75
C PRO A 31 1.59 6.50 8.14
N THR A 32 2.43 7.33 8.77
CA THR A 32 2.09 8.69 9.24
C THR A 32 3.34 9.56 9.29
N THR A 33 3.17 10.89 9.29
CA THR A 33 4.26 11.84 9.52
C THR A 33 4.96 11.54 10.85
N GLY A 34 6.29 11.35 10.82
CA GLY A 34 7.08 10.96 11.99
C GLY A 34 7.01 9.48 12.37
N GLY A 35 6.21 8.68 11.65
CA GLY A 35 6.18 7.22 11.80
C GLY A 35 7.41 6.55 11.18
N THR A 36 7.66 5.30 11.59
CA THR A 36 8.73 4.49 11.02
C THR A 36 8.27 3.76 9.76
N VAL A 37 9.17 3.63 8.79
CA VAL A 37 8.97 2.75 7.64
C VAL A 37 8.80 1.32 8.15
N ARG A 38 7.73 0.66 7.72
CA ARG A 38 7.41 -0.71 8.16
C ARG A 38 6.79 -1.53 7.04
N LEU A 39 6.69 -2.84 7.29
CA LEU A 39 5.97 -3.78 6.45
C LEU A 39 4.60 -4.07 7.07
N ASP A 40 3.57 -4.06 6.23
CA ASP A 40 2.22 -4.51 6.59
C ASP A 40 1.70 -5.47 5.51
N PHE A 41 0.67 -6.26 5.85
CA PHE A 41 -0.01 -7.14 4.92
C PHE A 41 -1.20 -6.45 4.26
N LEU A 42 -1.40 -6.68 2.95
CA LEU A 42 -2.54 -6.17 2.19
C LEU A 42 -3.88 -6.71 2.69
N ASP A 43 -3.89 -7.92 3.26
CA ASP A 43 -5.08 -8.53 3.82
C ASP A 43 -5.34 -8.11 5.28
N GLY A 44 -4.48 -7.30 5.90
CA GLY A 44 -4.75 -6.69 7.19
C GLY A 44 -6.03 -5.86 7.14
N ALA A 45 -6.88 -5.95 8.17
CA ALA A 45 -8.25 -5.42 8.15
C ALA A 45 -8.34 -3.98 7.60
N TYR A 46 -7.53 -3.06 8.16
CA TYR A 46 -7.48 -1.67 7.69
C TYR A 46 -7.08 -1.55 6.22
N TRP A 47 -5.98 -2.19 5.81
CA TRP A 47 -5.46 -2.08 4.45
C TRP A 47 -6.37 -2.70 3.41
N ARG A 48 -7.06 -3.79 3.77
CA ARG A 48 -8.05 -4.45 2.94
C ARG A 48 -9.24 -3.54 2.68
N ASP A 49 -9.77 -2.90 3.72
CA ASP A 49 -10.96 -2.04 3.61
C ASP A 49 -10.67 -0.73 2.86
N HIS A 50 -9.41 -0.31 2.82
CA HIS A 50 -8.99 0.94 2.18
C HIS A 50 -8.28 0.73 0.84
N TYR A 51 -8.16 -0.50 0.34
CA TYR A 51 -7.43 -0.77 -0.89
C TYR A 51 -8.12 -0.14 -2.11
N SER A 52 -7.38 0.72 -2.82
CA SER A 52 -7.88 1.47 -3.99
C SER A 52 -7.32 0.95 -5.32
N GLY A 53 -6.30 0.09 -5.31
CA GLY A 53 -5.70 -0.50 -6.51
C GLY A 53 -4.17 -0.47 -6.51
N SER A 54 -3.57 -0.92 -7.62
CA SER A 54 -2.12 -0.92 -7.81
C SER A 54 -1.71 -0.43 -9.20
N LYS A 55 -0.53 0.20 -9.31
CA LYS A 55 0.05 0.66 -10.58
C LYS A 55 1.52 0.29 -10.68
N ARG A 56 1.95 -0.24 -11.83
CA ARG A 56 3.36 -0.42 -12.16
C ARG A 56 3.95 0.87 -12.70
N VAL A 57 5.12 1.23 -12.18
CA VAL A 57 5.87 2.43 -12.61
C VAL A 57 7.29 2.09 -13.07
N LEU A 58 7.81 0.93 -12.69
CA LEU A 58 9.09 0.42 -13.18
C LEU A 58 8.91 -0.11 -14.61
N HIS A 59 9.77 0.35 -15.53
CA HIS A 59 9.86 -0.07 -16.92
C HIS A 59 11.16 -0.85 -17.16
#